data_AF-A0A537GS20-F1
#
_entry.id   AF-A0A537GS20-F1
#
_cell.length_a   1.000
_cell.length_b   1.000
_cell.length_c   1.000
_cell.angle_alpha   90.00
_cell.angle_beta   90.00
_cell.angle_gamma   90.00
#
_symmetry.space_group_name_H-M   'P 1'
#
loop_
_entity.id
_entity.type
_entity.pdbx_description
1 polymer ?
#
loop_
_entity_poly.entity_id
_entity_poly.type
_entity_poly.pdbx_seq_one_letter_code
_entity_poly.pdbx_strand_id
1 'polypeptide(L)'
;MSQGKLIDFLKSSEKNPIKEMLSDKIAIYLPQSFWNLIRNAYIHGTRIRFDNERTNLSKIKESDLAYNLAKFGYKELGPEIRQGEDYSMEYIISSILMGDDPRRAAAASILISKNRPSFELLEFLSMRHGFAEKLLGLLEAINDISPAPEFSDAISAFKERGINPSSVDDGQIRNLMELYVPRTG
;
A
#
# COMPACT_ATOMS: atom_id res chain seq x y z
N MET A 1 6.15 -11.27 -2.11
CA MET A 1 7.16 -10.18 -2.09
C MET A 1 8.56 -10.77 -2.29
N SER A 2 9.42 -10.15 -3.11
CA SER A 2 10.80 -10.60 -3.33
C SER A 2 11.74 -10.21 -2.18
N GLN A 3 12.88 -10.92 -2.04
CA GLN A 3 13.89 -10.62 -1.03
C GLN A 3 14.50 -9.22 -1.19
N GLY A 4 14.72 -8.77 -2.44
CA GLY A 4 15.23 -7.43 -2.72
C GLY A 4 14.27 -6.34 -2.22
N LYS A 5 12.98 -6.46 -2.57
CA LYS A 5 11.94 -5.51 -2.14
C LYS A 5 11.82 -5.45 -0.61
N LEU A 6 11.95 -6.59 0.08
CA LEU A 6 11.98 -6.63 1.54
C LEU A 6 13.15 -5.80 2.12
N ILE A 7 14.35 -5.96 1.57
CA ILE A 7 15.53 -5.22 2.01
C ILE A 7 15.37 -3.71 1.73
N ASP A 8 14.74 -3.34 0.63
CA ASP A 8 14.49 -1.94 0.29
C ASP A 8 13.55 -1.27 1.31
N PHE A 9 12.49 -1.96 1.74
CA PHE A 9 11.62 -1.47 2.83
C PHE A 9 12.37 -1.28 4.15
N LEU A 10 13.28 -2.19 4.48
CA LEU A 10 14.07 -2.13 5.72
C LEU A 10 15.12 -1.02 5.72
N LYS A 11 15.61 -0.63 4.54
CA LYS A 11 16.56 0.48 4.34
C LYS A 11 15.87 1.84 4.28
N SER A 12 14.63 1.87 3.77
CA SER A 12 13.86 3.09 3.54
C SER A 12 13.79 3.97 4.80
N SER A 13 13.73 5.29 4.63
CA SER A 13 13.42 6.22 5.72
C SER A 13 11.93 6.25 6.09
N GLU A 14 11.06 5.76 5.21
CA GLU A 14 9.60 5.78 5.38
C GLU A 14 9.14 4.87 6.52
N LYS A 15 8.13 5.30 7.28
CA LYS A 15 7.34 4.42 8.14
C LYS A 15 6.63 3.39 7.26
N ASN A 16 6.81 2.10 7.54
CA ASN A 16 6.28 1.04 6.69
C ASN A 16 5.99 -0.25 7.49
N PRO A 17 5.10 -1.12 6.99
CA PRO A 17 4.64 -2.30 7.74
C PRO A 17 5.75 -3.30 8.05
N ILE A 18 6.76 -3.41 7.18
CA ILE A 18 7.85 -4.37 7.36
C ILE A 18 8.64 -4.08 8.63
N LYS A 19 8.92 -2.81 8.90
CA LYS A 19 9.71 -2.40 10.06
C LYS A 19 9.00 -2.72 11.37
N GLU A 20 7.68 -2.52 11.41
CA GLU A 20 6.86 -2.88 12.58
C GLU A 20 6.76 -4.40 12.74
N MET A 21 6.53 -5.12 11.64
CA MET A 21 6.50 -6.59 11.65
C MET A 21 7.82 -7.17 12.16
N LEU A 22 8.95 -6.59 11.75
CA LEU A 22 10.27 -7.02 12.19
C LEU A 22 10.48 -6.78 13.69
N SER A 23 10.04 -5.63 14.22
CA SER A 23 10.05 -5.33 15.66
C SER A 23 9.20 -6.32 16.47
N ASP A 24 8.06 -6.73 15.92
CA ASP A 24 7.16 -7.74 16.49
C ASP A 24 7.63 -9.20 16.24
N LYS A 25 8.79 -9.39 15.60
CA LYS A 25 9.36 -10.71 15.22
C LYS A 25 8.45 -11.54 14.30
N ILE A 26 7.61 -10.88 13.51
CA ILE A 26 6.75 -11.50 12.51
C ILE A 26 7.59 -11.81 11.27
N ALA A 27 7.65 -13.08 10.89
CA ALA A 27 8.28 -13.51 9.64
C ALA A 27 7.27 -13.43 8.48
N ILE A 28 7.71 -12.88 7.34
CA ILE A 28 6.85 -12.64 6.17
C ILE A 28 6.85 -13.84 5.21
N TYR A 29 7.81 -14.75 5.39
CA TYR A 29 7.91 -16.02 4.68
C TYR A 29 8.59 -17.05 5.60
N LEU A 30 9.02 -18.19 5.04
CA LEU A 30 9.74 -19.25 5.74
C LEU A 30 10.72 -18.67 6.80
N PRO A 31 10.46 -18.88 8.10
CA PRO A 31 11.15 -18.14 9.16
C PRO A 31 12.67 -18.23 9.10
N GLN A 32 13.21 -19.40 8.78
CA GLN A 32 14.65 -19.61 8.70
C GLN A 32 15.27 -18.79 7.56
N SER A 33 14.67 -18.81 6.37
CA SER A 33 15.10 -18.01 5.24
C SER A 33 14.94 -16.51 5.52
N PHE A 34 13.91 -16.11 6.26
CA PHE A 34 13.66 -14.73 6.65
C PHE A 34 14.77 -14.21 7.53
N TRP A 35 15.05 -14.89 8.64
CA TRP A 35 16.10 -14.48 9.56
C TRP A 35 17.50 -14.58 8.94
N ASN A 36 17.74 -15.55 8.06
CA ASN A 36 19.00 -15.62 7.32
C ASN A 36 19.20 -14.42 6.38
N LEU A 37 18.15 -13.95 5.70
CA LEU A 37 18.24 -12.75 4.86
C LEU A 37 18.58 -11.51 5.70
N ILE A 38 17.88 -11.32 6.83
CA ILE A 38 18.12 -10.19 7.75
C ILE A 38 19.56 -10.24 8.29
N ARG A 39 20.01 -11.42 8.72
CA ARG A 39 21.39 -11.64 9.18
C ARG A 39 22.41 -11.33 8.09
N ASN A 40 22.19 -11.80 6.87
CA ASN A 40 23.09 -11.55 5.76
C ASN A 40 23.17 -10.06 5.43
N ALA A 41 22.03 -9.37 5.35
CA ALA A 41 22.00 -7.93 5.13
C ALA A 41 22.80 -7.18 6.20
N TYR A 42 22.62 -7.55 7.48
CA TYR A 42 23.37 -6.97 8.60
C TYR A 42 24.89 -7.21 8.48
N ILE A 43 25.31 -8.45 8.19
CA ILE A 43 26.74 -8.81 8.02
C ILE A 43 27.39 -8.02 6.88
N HIS A 44 26.64 -7.74 5.81
CA HIS A 44 27.12 -6.98 4.65
C HIS A 44 26.96 -5.45 4.81
N GLY A 45 26.78 -4.96 6.04
CA GLY A 45 26.75 -3.53 6.35
C GLY A 45 25.46 -2.80 5.97
N THR A 46 24.37 -3.52 5.67
CA THR A 46 23.06 -2.88 5.45
C THR A 46 22.53 -2.32 6.76
N ARG A 47 22.32 -1.00 6.81
CA ARG A 47 21.67 -0.33 7.93
C ARG A 47 20.15 -0.58 7.89
N ILE A 48 19.72 -1.64 8.55
CA ILE A 48 18.32 -1.97 8.77
C ILE A 48 17.73 -1.01 9.82
N ARG A 49 16.56 -0.44 9.53
CA ARG A 49 15.79 0.38 10.47
C ARG A 49 14.62 -0.42 11.02
N PHE A 50 14.28 -0.17 12.27
CA PHE A 50 13.16 -0.77 12.97
C PHE A 50 12.27 0.37 13.46
N ASP A 51 10.95 0.16 13.44
CA ASP A 51 9.99 1.06 14.05
C ASP A 51 9.38 0.32 15.24
N ASN A 52 9.69 0.79 16.45
CA ASN A 52 9.20 0.21 17.70
C ASN A 52 7.80 0.71 18.06
N GLU A 53 7.37 1.80 17.42
CA GLU A 53 6.04 2.37 17.59
C GLU A 53 5.14 1.90 16.46
N ARG A 54 3.97 1.36 16.84
CA ARG A 54 2.96 0.95 15.86
C ARG A 54 2.30 2.18 15.24
N THR A 55 2.25 2.21 13.91
CA THR A 55 1.53 3.25 13.18
C THR A 55 0.02 3.02 13.32
N ASN A 56 -0.70 4.03 13.81
CA ASN A 56 -2.16 4.01 13.77
C ASN A 56 -2.64 4.66 12.47
N LEU A 57 -2.97 3.81 11.49
CA LEU A 57 -3.39 4.24 10.14
C LEU A 57 -4.63 5.15 10.14
N SER A 58 -5.54 4.99 11.11
CA SER A 58 -6.72 5.86 11.26
C SER A 58 -6.40 7.24 11.83
N LYS A 59 -5.18 7.44 12.36
CA LYS A 59 -4.73 8.69 13.00
C LYS A 59 -3.61 9.39 12.23
N ILE A 60 -3.31 8.96 10.99
CA ILE A 60 -2.41 9.70 10.11
C ILE A 60 -3.02 11.08 9.89
N LYS A 61 -2.25 12.14 10.15
CA LYS A 61 -2.74 13.51 10.08
C LYS A 61 -3.03 13.87 8.63
N GLU A 62 -4.01 14.75 8.44
CA GLU A 62 -4.36 15.25 7.10
C GLU A 62 -3.15 15.87 6.37
N SER A 63 -2.30 16.60 7.10
CA SER A 63 -1.08 17.20 6.55
C SER A 63 -0.09 16.14 6.05
N ASP A 64 0.04 15.03 6.76
CA ASP A 64 0.92 13.93 6.39
C ASP A 64 0.34 13.16 5.19
N LEU A 65 -0.98 12.96 5.18
CA LEU A 65 -1.68 12.35 4.05
C LEU A 65 -1.51 13.19 2.78
N ALA A 66 -1.73 14.50 2.85
CA ALA A 66 -1.55 15.42 1.73
C ALA A 66 -0.10 15.47 1.24
N TYR A 67 0.87 15.49 2.17
CA TYR A 67 2.30 15.43 1.84
C TYR A 67 2.64 14.17 1.04
N ASN A 68 2.21 12.99 1.49
CA ASN A 68 2.52 11.73 0.83
C ASN A 68 1.74 11.55 -0.48
N LEU A 69 0.48 11.99 -0.56
CA LEU A 69 -0.28 11.98 -1.81
C LEU A 69 0.39 12.82 -2.89
N ALA A 70 0.86 14.03 -2.54
CA ALA A 70 1.62 14.85 -3.47
C ALA A 70 2.96 14.21 -3.86
N LYS A 71 3.68 13.61 -2.90
CA LYS A 71 4.90 12.81 -3.15
C LYS A 71 4.67 11.70 -4.16
N PHE A 72 3.51 11.02 -4.10
CA PHE A 72 3.13 9.96 -5.04
C PHE A 72 2.46 10.47 -6.33
N GLY A 73 2.42 11.78 -6.54
CA GLY A 73 1.99 12.42 -7.77
C GLY A 73 0.50 12.78 -7.84
N TYR A 74 -0.21 12.79 -6.71
CA TYR A 74 -1.59 13.27 -6.60
C TYR A 74 -1.62 14.66 -5.95
N LYS A 75 -1.42 15.70 -6.76
CA LYS A 75 -1.20 17.09 -6.30
C LYS A 75 -2.48 17.89 -6.04
N GLU A 76 -3.65 17.39 -6.45
CA GLU A 76 -4.93 18.10 -6.33
C GLU A 76 -5.45 18.22 -4.88
N LEU A 77 -4.90 17.45 -3.94
CA LEU A 77 -5.30 17.47 -2.53
C LEU A 77 -4.46 18.40 -1.63
N GLY A 78 -3.58 19.25 -2.18
CA GLY A 78 -2.82 20.17 -1.32
C GLY A 78 -2.04 21.28 -2.05
N PRO A 79 -2.49 22.54 -2.00
CA PRO A 79 -1.74 23.69 -2.53
C PRO A 79 -0.56 24.13 -1.66
N GLU A 80 -0.49 23.70 -0.38
CA GLU A 80 0.64 23.96 0.53
C GLU A 80 1.22 22.64 1.05
N ILE A 81 2.22 22.09 0.37
CA ILE A 81 2.95 20.92 0.88
C ILE A 81 3.91 21.40 1.98
N ARG A 82 3.44 21.44 3.22
CA ARG A 82 4.33 21.48 4.39
C ARG A 82 4.95 20.09 4.55
N GLN A 83 6.22 20.04 4.94
CA GLN A 83 6.92 18.76 5.15
C GLN A 83 6.19 17.94 6.23
N GLY A 84 5.69 16.76 5.86
CA GLY A 84 5.02 15.81 6.75
C GLY A 84 5.89 14.61 7.08
N GLU A 85 5.36 13.70 7.90
CA GLU A 85 5.98 12.39 8.12
C GLU A 85 5.94 11.54 6.84
N ASP A 86 7.03 10.81 6.57
CA ASP A 86 7.17 10.00 5.36
C ASP A 86 6.61 8.59 5.59
N TYR A 87 5.57 8.23 4.85
CA TYR A 87 4.86 6.95 4.97
C TYR A 87 4.99 6.15 3.68
N SER A 88 5.09 4.83 3.79
CA SER A 88 5.03 3.98 2.59
C SER A 88 3.67 4.09 1.92
N MET A 89 3.64 3.82 0.62
CA MET A 89 2.43 3.90 -0.16
C MET A 89 1.33 2.96 0.35
N GLU A 90 1.71 1.79 0.84
CA GLU A 90 0.79 0.81 1.42
C GLU A 90 0.08 1.37 2.65
N TYR A 91 0.79 2.11 3.51
CA TYR A 91 0.18 2.80 4.66
C TYR A 91 -0.77 3.91 4.24
N ILE A 92 -0.41 4.69 3.21
CA ILE A 92 -1.27 5.76 2.69
C ILE A 92 -2.54 5.18 2.07
N ILE A 93 -2.43 4.17 1.20
CA ILE A 93 -3.58 3.48 0.61
C ILE A 93 -4.46 2.89 1.72
N SER A 94 -3.87 2.23 2.71
CA SER A 94 -4.61 1.62 3.81
C SER A 94 -5.34 2.68 4.65
N SER A 95 -4.67 3.79 4.98
CA SER A 95 -5.28 4.91 5.72
C SER A 95 -6.47 5.51 4.97
N ILE A 96 -6.33 5.69 3.66
CA ILE A 96 -7.40 6.17 2.79
C ILE A 96 -8.59 5.22 2.79
N LEU A 97 -8.34 3.92 2.64
CA LEU A 97 -9.40 2.92 2.57
C LEU A 97 -10.10 2.69 3.91
N MET A 98 -9.39 2.87 5.02
CA MET A 98 -9.96 2.85 6.37
C MET A 98 -10.80 4.10 6.67
N GLY A 99 -10.62 5.19 5.92
CA GLY A 99 -11.42 6.39 6.04
C GLY A 99 -12.76 6.31 5.32
N ASP A 100 -13.69 7.15 5.74
CA ASP A 100 -15.05 7.23 5.19
C ASP A 100 -15.20 8.21 4.03
N ASP A 101 -14.14 8.92 3.62
CA ASP A 101 -14.19 9.90 2.53
C ASP A 101 -14.13 9.21 1.15
N PRO A 102 -15.23 9.18 0.36
CA PRO A 102 -15.27 8.50 -0.93
C PRO A 102 -14.34 9.15 -1.97
N ARG A 103 -14.08 10.46 -1.87
CA ARG A 103 -13.16 11.16 -2.78
C ARG A 103 -11.73 10.67 -2.60
N ARG A 104 -11.35 10.34 -1.36
CA ARG A 104 -10.05 9.75 -1.05
C ARG A 104 -9.98 8.30 -1.48
N ALA A 105 -11.06 7.53 -1.30
CA ALA A 105 -11.10 6.14 -1.76
C ALA A 105 -10.78 6.03 -3.26
N ALA A 106 -11.27 6.97 -4.08
CA ALA A 106 -10.92 7.03 -5.49
C ALA A 106 -9.46 7.46 -5.76
N ALA A 107 -8.83 8.24 -4.88
CA ALA A 107 -7.39 8.52 -4.98
C ALA A 107 -6.54 7.25 -4.78
N ALA A 108 -6.99 6.30 -3.95
CA ALA A 108 -6.32 5.01 -3.81
C ALA A 108 -6.26 4.23 -5.12
N SER A 109 -7.27 4.36 -6.00
CA SER A 109 -7.25 3.69 -7.31
C SER A 109 -6.10 4.19 -8.17
N ILE A 110 -5.86 5.51 -8.18
CA ILE A 110 -4.75 6.12 -8.90
C ILE A 110 -3.41 5.66 -8.31
N LEU A 111 -3.27 5.66 -6.98
CA LEU A 111 -2.02 5.22 -6.34
C LEU A 111 -1.68 3.78 -6.71
N ILE A 112 -2.66 2.88 -6.64
CA ILE A 112 -2.50 1.47 -6.99
C ILE A 112 -2.19 1.33 -8.49
N SER A 113 -2.98 1.99 -9.34
CA SER A 113 -2.89 1.87 -10.80
C SER A 113 -1.70 2.58 -11.43
N LYS A 114 -1.06 3.54 -10.75
CA LYS A 114 0.15 4.18 -11.27
C LYS A 114 1.43 3.53 -10.76
N ASN A 115 1.45 3.14 -9.48
CA ASN A 115 2.70 2.85 -8.80
C ASN A 115 2.92 1.36 -8.50
N ARG A 116 1.90 0.50 -8.66
CA ARG A 116 1.99 -0.95 -8.41
C ARG A 116 2.60 -1.23 -7.01
N PRO A 117 1.93 -0.83 -5.92
CA PRO A 117 2.40 -1.07 -4.55
C PRO A 117 2.54 -2.56 -4.27
N SER A 118 3.12 -2.94 -3.13
CA SER A 118 3.14 -4.37 -2.75
C SER A 118 1.74 -4.86 -2.38
N PHE A 119 1.11 -5.60 -3.28
CA PHE A 119 -0.20 -6.21 -3.05
C PHE A 119 -0.21 -7.16 -1.86
N GLU A 120 0.90 -7.84 -1.57
CA GLU A 120 0.99 -8.73 -0.41
C GLU A 120 0.96 -7.96 0.92
N LEU A 121 1.51 -6.74 0.95
CA LEU A 121 1.45 -5.88 2.13
C LEU A 121 0.09 -5.21 2.26
N LEU A 122 -0.51 -4.79 1.15
CA LEU A 122 -1.88 -4.30 1.15
C LEU A 122 -2.86 -5.38 1.60
N GLU A 123 -2.70 -6.61 1.15
CA GLU A 123 -3.46 -7.77 1.60
C GLU A 123 -3.30 -7.95 3.12
N PHE A 124 -2.06 -8.04 3.61
CA PHE A 124 -1.79 -8.14 5.04
C PHE A 124 -2.45 -7.03 5.86
N LEU A 125 -2.31 -5.77 5.43
CA LEU A 125 -2.90 -4.62 6.13
C LEU A 125 -4.42 -4.64 6.08
N SER A 126 -5.01 -4.97 4.93
CA SER A 126 -6.45 -5.03 4.75
C SER A 126 -7.12 -6.08 5.64
N MET A 127 -6.47 -7.23 5.80
CA MET A 127 -6.91 -8.29 6.69
C MET A 127 -6.75 -7.87 8.16
N ARG A 128 -5.61 -7.27 8.51
CA ARG A 128 -5.32 -6.82 9.87
C ARG A 128 -6.27 -5.72 10.35
N HIS A 129 -6.70 -4.84 9.46
CA HIS A 129 -7.47 -3.64 9.80
C HIS A 129 -8.91 -3.65 9.28
N GLY A 130 -9.38 -4.75 8.67
CA GLY A 130 -10.78 -4.96 8.34
C GLY A 130 -11.29 -4.19 7.12
N PHE A 131 -10.45 -3.95 6.11
CA PHE A 131 -10.84 -3.29 4.85
C PHE A 131 -10.60 -4.17 3.59
N ALA A 132 -10.47 -5.48 3.77
CA ALA A 132 -10.20 -6.44 2.68
C ALA A 132 -11.25 -6.40 1.56
N GLU A 133 -12.54 -6.35 1.90
CA GLU A 133 -13.64 -6.31 0.92
C GLU A 133 -13.58 -5.03 0.05
N LYS A 134 -13.25 -3.90 0.67
CA LYS A 134 -13.10 -2.59 0.00
C LYS A 134 -11.90 -2.55 -0.92
N LEU A 135 -10.77 -3.12 -0.48
CA LEU A 135 -9.60 -3.26 -1.33
C LEU A 135 -9.86 -4.19 -2.51
N LEU A 136 -10.56 -5.31 -2.30
CA LEU A 136 -10.91 -6.24 -3.38
C LEU A 136 -11.82 -5.57 -4.42
N GLY A 137 -12.89 -4.89 -4.01
CA GLY A 137 -13.77 -4.17 -4.93
C GLY A 137 -13.01 -3.11 -5.73
N LEU A 138 -12.09 -2.39 -5.09
CA LEU A 138 -11.23 -1.43 -5.77
C LEU A 138 -10.29 -2.09 -6.80
N LEU A 139 -9.69 -3.23 -6.48
CA LEU A 139 -8.81 -3.96 -7.39
C LEU A 139 -9.57 -4.50 -8.60
N GLU A 140 -10.79 -5.02 -8.40
CA GLU A 140 -11.65 -5.46 -9.50
C GLU A 140 -11.98 -4.30 -10.44
N ALA A 141 -12.43 -3.16 -9.90
CA ALA A 141 -12.71 -1.97 -10.71
C ALA A 141 -11.49 -1.49 -11.50
N ILE A 142 -10.31 -1.45 -10.86
CA ILE A 142 -9.05 -1.08 -11.54
C ILE A 142 -8.73 -2.07 -12.67
N ASN A 143 -8.84 -3.37 -12.41
CA ASN A 143 -8.51 -4.40 -13.39
C ASN A 143 -9.49 -4.41 -14.57
N ASP A 144 -10.76 -4.07 -14.35
CA ASP A 144 -11.75 -3.92 -15.42
C ASP A 144 -11.47 -2.71 -16.32
N ILE A 145 -10.85 -1.65 -15.78
CA ILE A 145 -10.50 -0.43 -16.52
C ILE A 145 -9.13 -0.57 -17.20
N SER A 146 -8.13 -1.10 -16.48
CA SER A 146 -6.74 -1.25 -16.92
C SER A 146 -6.23 -2.62 -16.48
N PRO A 147 -6.56 -3.68 -17.25
CA PRO A 147 -6.19 -5.05 -16.89
C PRO A 147 -4.68 -5.21 -16.79
N ALA A 148 -4.22 -5.89 -15.74
CA ALA A 148 -2.83 -6.28 -15.62
C ALA A 148 -2.69 -7.61 -14.84
N PRO A 149 -1.68 -8.44 -15.14
CA PRO A 149 -1.48 -9.70 -14.43
C PRO A 149 -1.37 -9.51 -12.91
N GLU A 150 -0.68 -8.46 -12.45
CA GLU A 150 -0.48 -8.25 -11.01
C GLU A 150 -1.78 -7.96 -10.27
N PHE A 151 -2.74 -7.30 -10.91
CA PHE A 151 -4.07 -7.08 -10.34
C PHE A 151 -4.88 -8.37 -10.30
N SER A 152 -4.83 -9.15 -11.39
CA SER A 152 -5.56 -10.42 -11.48
C SER A 152 -5.05 -11.44 -10.45
N ASP A 153 -3.74 -11.50 -10.25
CA ASP A 153 -3.10 -12.33 -9.21
C ASP A 153 -3.53 -11.87 -7.81
N ALA A 154 -3.51 -10.56 -7.54
CA ALA A 154 -3.97 -10.00 -6.28
C ALA A 154 -5.45 -10.32 -6.00
N ILE A 155 -6.34 -10.10 -6.98
CA ILE A 155 -7.77 -10.43 -6.88
C ILE A 155 -7.96 -11.91 -6.57
N SER A 156 -7.22 -12.78 -7.25
CA SER A 156 -7.31 -14.24 -7.05
C SER A 156 -6.92 -14.62 -5.62
N ALA A 157 -5.85 -14.04 -5.07
CA ALA A 157 -5.42 -14.29 -3.69
C ALA A 157 -6.49 -13.93 -2.65
N PHE A 158 -7.22 -12.82 -2.85
CA PHE A 158 -8.34 -12.46 -1.99
C PHE A 158 -9.52 -13.44 -2.11
N LYS A 159 -9.87 -13.84 -3.34
CA LYS A 159 -10.97 -14.77 -3.61
C LYS A 159 -10.71 -16.17 -3.04
N GLU A 160 -9.48 -16.66 -3.13
CA GLU A 160 -9.05 -17.93 -2.54
C GLU A 160 -9.22 -17.96 -1.01
N ARG A 161 -9.17 -16.80 -0.36
CA ARG A 161 -9.42 -16.64 1.08
C ARG A 161 -10.90 -16.47 1.43
N GLY A 162 -11.79 -16.52 0.45
CA GLY A 162 -13.24 -16.37 0.65
C GLY A 162 -13.71 -14.95 0.92
N ILE A 163 -12.91 -13.94 0.55
CA ILE A 163 -13.30 -12.53 0.66
C ILE A 163 -14.24 -12.17 -0.50
N ASN A 164 -15.32 -11.47 -0.19
CA ASN A 164 -16.23 -10.92 -1.19
C ASN A 164 -15.96 -9.43 -1.40
N PRO A 165 -16.03 -8.92 -2.64
CA PRO A 165 -15.83 -7.50 -2.92
C PRO A 165 -16.97 -6.68 -2.33
N SER A 166 -16.65 -5.52 -1.76
CA SER A 166 -17.66 -4.49 -1.50
C SER A 166 -17.90 -3.67 -2.77
N SER A 167 -19.11 -3.13 -2.92
CA SER A 167 -19.41 -2.19 -4.01
C SER A 167 -18.52 -0.94 -3.93
N VAL A 168 -18.01 -0.51 -5.09
CA VAL A 168 -17.27 0.74 -5.28
C VAL A 168 -17.93 1.55 -6.41
N ASP A 169 -17.70 2.86 -6.45
CA ASP A 169 -18.19 3.72 -7.54
C ASP A 169 -17.27 3.63 -8.76
N ASP A 170 -17.56 2.67 -9.63
CA ASP A 170 -16.80 2.41 -10.86
C ASP A 170 -16.73 3.63 -11.79
N GLY A 171 -17.77 4.47 -11.80
CA GLY A 171 -17.85 5.66 -12.64
C GLY A 171 -16.85 6.71 -12.18
N GLN A 172 -16.78 6.96 -10.87
CA GLN A 172 -15.81 7.87 -10.28
C GLN A 172 -14.37 7.36 -10.47
N ILE A 173 -14.13 6.06 -10.26
CA ILE A 173 -12.82 5.42 -10.44
C ILE A 173 -12.37 5.55 -11.89
N ARG A 174 -13.24 5.24 -12.86
CA ARG A 174 -12.95 5.36 -14.29
C ARG A 174 -12.56 6.78 -14.69
N ASN A 175 -13.36 7.77 -14.31
CA ASN A 175 -13.09 9.18 -14.64
C ASN A 175 -11.72 9.62 -14.11
N LEU A 176 -11.39 9.24 -12.87
CA LEU A 176 -10.10 9.58 -12.27
C LEU A 176 -8.94 8.83 -12.92
N MET A 177 -9.10 7.55 -13.23
CA MET A 177 -8.07 6.79 -13.92
C MET A 177 -7.80 7.34 -15.33
N GLU A 178 -8.83 7.77 -16.07
CA GLU A 178 -8.63 8.39 -17.39
C GLU A 178 -7.85 9.71 -17.35
N LEU A 179 -8.01 10.48 -16.26
CA LEU A 179 -7.29 11.74 -16.07
C LEU A 179 -5.80 11.53 -15.69
N TYR A 180 -5.50 10.44 -14.97
CA TYR A 180 -4.22 10.29 -14.26
C TYR A 180 -3.36 9.11 -14.70
N VAL A 181 -3.96 8.10 -15.34
CA VAL A 181 -3.27 6.88 -15.76
C VAL A 181 -3.16 6.93 -17.30
N PRO A 182 -1.95 7.11 -17.86
CA PRO A 182 -1.78 7.11 -19.30
C PRO A 182 -2.25 5.77 -19.87
N ARG A 183 -3.08 5.80 -20.93
CA ARG A 183 -3.49 4.59 -21.65
C ARG A 183 -2.23 3.95 -22.25
N THR A 184 -1.82 2.80 -21.72
CA THR A 184 -0.83 1.94 -22.38
C THR A 184 -1.54 1.29 -23.56
N GLY A 185 -1.28 1.81 -24.76
CA GLY A 185 -1.67 1.19 -26.03
C GLY A 185 -0.79 0.01 -26.40
#